data_AF-A0ABD4KWR6-F1
#
_entry.id   AF-A0ABD4KWR6-F1
#
_cell.length_a   1.000
_cell.length_b   1.000
_cell.length_c   1.000
_cell.angle_alpha   90.00
_cell.angle_beta   90.00
_cell.angle_gamma   90.00
#
_symmetry.space_group_name_H-M   'P 1'
#
loop_
_entity.id
_entity.type
_entity.pdbx_description
1 polymer ?
#
loop_
_entity_poly.entity_id
_entity_poly.type
_entity_poly.pdbx_seq_one_letter_code
_entity_poly.pdbx_strand_id
1 'polypeptide(L)'
;MKPVLEAAKNEEVKLSNVVDLLAEHFNLSEDERTELLPSGRQAAFTNRVGWAKTYLTKAGLLDSTRRGHFVITELGQDALISGEEINNQYLKHFDDFNAFTKQKNGDSSKVEETTLSNNDATPDEVLRAAYKQINDTLASEILARTRKVSPAF
;
A
#
# COMPACT_ATOMS: atom_id res chain seq x y z
N MET A 1 -6.35 -5.67 3.88
CA MET A 1 -6.86 -4.40 4.47
C MET A 1 -7.95 -4.58 5.53
N LYS A 2 -8.59 -5.76 5.61
CA LYS A 2 -9.60 -6.12 6.61
C LYS A 2 -9.33 -5.69 8.08
N PRO A 3 -8.12 -5.85 8.66
CA PRO A 3 -7.87 -5.48 10.06
C PRO A 3 -8.08 -3.99 10.36
N VAL A 4 -7.80 -3.12 9.38
CA VAL A 4 -8.03 -1.66 9.51
C VAL A 4 -9.52 -1.34 9.53
N LEU A 5 -10.32 -2.09 8.75
CA LEU A 5 -11.76 -1.94 8.70
C LEU A 5 -12.41 -2.45 10.00
N GLU A 6 -11.96 -3.59 10.52
CA GLU A 6 -12.43 -4.16 11.79
C GLU A 6 -12.14 -3.25 12.98
N ALA A 7 -10.98 -2.58 12.99
CA ALA A 7 -10.63 -1.64 14.05
C ALA A 7 -11.62 -0.46 14.16
N ALA A 8 -12.26 -0.06 13.06
CA ALA A 8 -13.24 1.03 13.02
C ALA A 8 -14.70 0.57 13.14
N LYS A 9 -14.95 -0.69 13.50
CA LYS A 9 -16.29 -1.29 13.48
C LYS A 9 -17.28 -0.65 14.45
N ASN A 10 -16.81 -0.31 15.66
CA ASN A 10 -17.71 0.06 16.77
C ASN A 10 -17.80 1.58 16.98
N GLU A 11 -16.74 2.33 16.69
CA GLU A 11 -16.67 3.77 16.95
C GLU A 11 -15.69 4.48 16.02
N GLU A 12 -15.70 5.81 16.07
CA GLU A 12 -14.68 6.64 15.43
C GLU A 12 -13.30 6.32 16.03
N VAL A 13 -12.35 5.95 15.18
CA VAL A 13 -10.98 5.63 15.59
C VAL A 13 -9.97 6.58 14.98
N LYS A 14 -8.87 6.78 15.70
CA LYS A 14 -7.71 7.52 15.24
C LYS A 14 -6.72 6.58 14.57
N LEU A 15 -6.15 6.99 13.44
CA LEU A 15 -5.16 6.20 12.69
C LEU A 15 -3.96 5.77 13.53
N SER A 16 -3.45 6.64 14.42
CA SER A 16 -2.34 6.27 15.31
C SER A 16 -2.71 5.09 16.23
N ASN A 17 -3.92 5.12 16.78
CA ASN A 17 -4.39 4.08 17.70
C ASN A 17 -4.58 2.76 16.94
N VAL A 18 -5.05 2.82 15.69
CA VAL A 18 -5.18 1.64 14.82
C VAL A 18 -3.81 1.08 14.46
N VAL A 19 -2.81 1.93 14.21
CA VAL A 19 -1.42 1.47 14.00
C VAL A 19 -0.92 0.72 15.23
N ASP A 20 -1.07 1.28 16.43
CA ASP A 20 -0.61 0.65 17.67
C ASP A 20 -1.34 -0.68 17.95
N LEU A 21 -2.67 -0.68 17.83
CA LEU A 21 -3.51 -1.87 18.00
C LEU A 21 -3.11 -2.98 17.01
N LEU A 22 -2.94 -2.65 15.73
CA LEU A 22 -2.55 -3.63 14.74
C LEU A 22 -1.12 -4.13 14.95
N ALA A 23 -0.20 -3.27 15.40
CA ALA A 23 1.16 -3.68 15.73
C ALA A 23 1.19 -4.67 16.91
N GLU A 24 0.29 -4.52 17.89
CA GLU A 24 0.09 -5.49 18.97
C GLU A 24 -0.58 -6.77 18.46
N HIS A 25 -1.63 -6.64 17.65
CA HIS A 25 -2.36 -7.79 17.08
C HIS A 25 -1.46 -8.71 16.24
N PHE A 26 -0.53 -8.13 15.47
CA PHE A 26 0.45 -8.88 14.67
C PHE A 26 1.72 -9.26 15.45
N ASN A 27 1.81 -8.95 16.75
CA ASN A 27 2.99 -9.18 17.59
C ASN A 27 4.29 -8.63 16.96
N LEU A 28 4.24 -7.44 16.36
CA LEU A 28 5.41 -6.83 15.75
C LEU A 28 6.45 -6.43 16.80
N SER A 29 7.69 -6.83 16.56
CA SER A 29 8.86 -6.40 17.32
C SER A 29 9.11 -4.89 17.17
N GLU A 30 9.92 -4.31 18.06
CA GLU A 30 10.30 -2.90 17.98
C GLU A 30 11.06 -2.58 16.68
N ASP A 31 11.89 -3.52 16.21
CA ASP A 31 12.61 -3.42 14.94
C ASP A 31 11.63 -3.38 13.75
N GLU A 32 10.62 -4.24 13.73
CA GLU A 32 9.59 -4.26 12.66
C GLU A 32 8.69 -3.01 12.69
N ARG A 33 8.41 -2.47 13.90
CA ARG A 33 7.64 -1.23 14.05
C ARG A 33 8.40 0.00 13.56
N THR A 34 9.73 -0.02 13.70
CA THR A 34 10.61 1.09 13.32
C THR A 34 11.26 0.90 11.95
N GLU A 35 11.05 -0.25 11.31
CA GLU A 35 11.54 -0.54 9.96
C GLU A 35 11.10 0.57 9.01
N LEU A 36 12.06 1.32 8.50
CA LEU A 36 11.79 2.44 7.61
C LEU A 36 11.56 1.94 6.19
N LEU A 37 10.68 2.62 5.48
CA LEU A 37 10.62 2.51 4.02
C LEU A 37 12.00 2.79 3.41
N PRO A 38 12.28 2.32 2.19
CA PRO A 38 13.53 2.61 1.49
C PRO A 38 13.86 4.11 1.32
N SER A 39 12.89 5.02 1.52
CA SER A 39 13.13 6.47 1.57
C SER A 39 13.69 6.99 2.91
N GLY A 40 13.70 6.18 3.97
CA GLY A 40 14.17 6.55 5.30
C GLY A 40 13.28 7.54 6.06
N ARG A 41 12.08 7.86 5.56
CA ARG A 41 11.24 8.95 6.11
C ARG A 41 10.09 8.49 6.99
N GLN A 42 9.55 7.30 6.74
CA GLN A 42 8.38 6.78 7.43
C GLN A 42 8.57 5.30 7.70
N ALA A 43 8.06 4.83 8.85
CA ALA A 43 7.98 3.40 9.13
C ALA A 43 7.07 2.70 8.11
N ALA A 44 7.53 1.57 7.58
CA ALA A 44 6.85 0.79 6.55
C ALA A 44 5.46 0.36 7.00
N PHE A 45 5.34 -0.12 8.24
CA PHE A 45 4.06 -0.55 8.81
C PHE A 45 3.04 0.60 8.90
N THR A 46 3.44 1.73 9.50
CA THR A 46 2.59 2.93 9.59
C THR A 46 2.12 3.41 8.21
N ASN A 47 3.02 3.39 7.22
CA ASN A 47 2.67 3.73 5.85
C ASN A 47 1.64 2.75 5.26
N ARG A 48 1.81 1.44 5.43
CA ARG A 48 0.85 0.42 4.96
C ARG A 48 -0.53 0.60 5.58
N VAL A 49 -0.62 0.83 6.89
CA VAL A 49 -1.90 1.10 7.57
C VAL A 49 -2.54 2.39 7.05
N GLY A 50 -1.75 3.44 6.81
CA GLY A 50 -2.22 4.70 6.21
C GLY A 50 -2.78 4.54 4.79
N TRP A 51 -2.13 3.73 3.96
CA TRP A 51 -2.61 3.41 2.62
C TRP A 51 -3.87 2.55 2.65
N ALA A 52 -3.93 1.54 3.54
CA ALA A 52 -5.13 0.75 3.75
C ALA A 52 -6.34 1.64 4.12
N LYS A 53 -6.17 2.58 5.05
CA LYS A 53 -7.20 3.58 5.38
C LYS A 53 -7.62 4.36 4.14
N THR A 54 -6.66 4.87 3.37
CA THR A 54 -6.93 5.68 2.17
C THR A 54 -7.73 4.89 1.14
N TYR A 55 -7.35 3.65 0.88
CA TYR A 55 -8.01 2.80 -0.10
C TYR A 55 -9.44 2.43 0.31
N LEU A 56 -9.63 2.04 1.58
CA LEU A 56 -10.95 1.78 2.14
C LEU A 56 -11.85 3.03 2.10
N THR A 57 -11.31 4.21 2.40
CA THR A 57 -12.06 5.47 2.26
C THR A 57 -12.42 5.77 0.80
N LYS A 58 -11.52 5.52 -0.15
CA LYS A 58 -11.79 5.74 -1.58
C LYS A 58 -12.75 4.73 -2.19
N ALA A 59 -12.90 3.56 -1.58
CA ALA A 59 -13.92 2.58 -1.94
C ALA A 59 -15.26 2.81 -1.21
N GLY A 60 -15.36 3.83 -0.33
CA GLY A 60 -16.60 4.14 0.40
C GLY A 60 -16.88 3.26 1.62
N LEU A 61 -15.94 2.39 2.02
CA LEU A 61 -16.07 1.50 3.18
C LEU A 61 -15.76 2.20 4.51
N LEU A 62 -15.01 3.29 4.45
CA LEU A 62 -14.67 4.14 5.60
C LEU A 62 -15.02 5.59 5.29
N ASP A 63 -15.55 6.30 6.27
CA ASP A 63 -15.72 7.74 6.21
C ASP A 63 -14.67 8.46 7.07
N SER A 64 -14.14 9.58 6.58
CA SER A 64 -13.17 10.40 7.29
C SER A 64 -13.87 11.58 7.95
N THR A 65 -14.18 11.44 9.22
CA THR A 65 -14.89 12.44 10.03
C THR A 65 -14.07 13.70 10.31
N ARG A 66 -12.79 13.53 10.65
CA ARG A 66 -11.84 14.63 10.94
C ARG A 66 -10.40 14.19 10.73
N ARG A 67 -9.45 15.12 10.84
CA ARG A 67 -8.02 14.85 10.58
C ARG A 67 -7.54 13.65 11.39
N GLY A 68 -7.08 12.62 10.67
CA GLY A 68 -6.54 11.39 11.25
C GLY A 68 -7.57 10.46 11.90
N HIS A 69 -8.87 10.75 11.80
CA HIS A 69 -9.94 9.91 12.34
C HIS A 69 -10.84 9.40 11.23
N PHE A 70 -11.47 8.25 11.49
CA PHE A 70 -12.37 7.60 10.54
C PHE A 70 -13.32 6.64 11.26
N VAL A 71 -14.43 6.33 10.59
CA VAL A 71 -15.46 5.40 11.05
C VAL A 71 -15.89 4.49 9.89
N ILE A 72 -16.34 3.28 10.21
CA ILE A 72 -16.91 2.38 9.21
C ILE A 72 -18.24 2.90 8.66
N THR A 73 -18.46 2.76 7.36
CA THR A 73 -19.76 3.04 6.73
C THR A 73 -20.65 1.81 6.75
N GLU A 74 -21.94 1.96 6.40
CA GLU A 74 -22.85 0.80 6.23
C GLU A 74 -22.29 -0.20 5.20
N LEU A 75 -21.78 0.29 4.06
CA LEU A 75 -21.11 -0.55 3.05
C LEU A 75 -19.88 -1.29 3.61
N GLY A 76 -19.12 -0.64 4.49
CA GLY A 76 -17.99 -1.28 5.17
C GLY A 76 -18.43 -2.38 6.13
N GLN A 77 -19.56 -2.20 6.82
CA GLN A 77 -20.12 -3.23 7.70
C GLN A 77 -20.60 -4.44 6.89
N ASP A 78 -21.29 -4.21 5.78
CA ASP A 78 -21.72 -5.27 4.85
C ASP A 78 -20.52 -6.05 4.31
N ALA A 79 -19.43 -5.36 3.97
CA ALA A 79 -18.18 -5.98 3.54
C ALA A 79 -17.50 -6.82 4.64
N LEU A 80 -17.68 -6.48 5.92
CA LEU A 80 -17.20 -7.33 7.02
C LEU A 80 -18.08 -8.56 7.23
N ILE A 81 -19.40 -8.43 7.03
CA ILE A 81 -20.37 -9.51 7.19
C ILE A 81 -20.25 -10.53 6.05
N SER A 82 -19.97 -10.10 4.83
CA SER A 82 -19.79 -10.98 3.67
C SER A 82 -18.66 -11.99 3.87
N GLY A 83 -17.70 -11.69 4.76
CA GLY A 83 -16.57 -12.55 5.08
C GLY A 83 -15.50 -12.60 3.98
N GLU A 84 -15.64 -11.78 2.95
CA GLU A 84 -14.70 -11.72 1.83
C GLU A 84 -13.33 -11.14 2.26
N GLU A 85 -12.30 -11.49 1.51
CA GLU A 85 -10.96 -10.96 1.73
C GLU A 85 -10.85 -9.54 1.17
N ILE A 86 -10.89 -8.54 2.07
CA ILE A 86 -10.80 -7.14 1.70
C ILE A 86 -9.34 -6.79 1.34
N ASN A 87 -9.02 -6.99 0.05
CA ASN A 87 -7.76 -6.68 -0.62
C ASN A 87 -7.99 -5.71 -1.79
N ASN A 88 -6.94 -5.32 -2.52
CA ASN A 88 -7.09 -4.39 -3.65
C ASN A 88 -7.99 -4.94 -4.77
N GLN A 89 -8.11 -6.26 -4.92
CA GLN A 89 -9.02 -6.85 -5.91
C GLN A 89 -10.48 -6.67 -5.49
N TYR A 90 -10.78 -6.88 -4.21
CA TYR A 90 -12.11 -6.61 -3.64
C TYR A 90 -12.52 -5.15 -3.85
N LEU A 91 -11.60 -4.19 -3.65
CA LEU A 91 -11.91 -2.77 -3.83
C LEU A 91 -12.19 -2.36 -5.28
N LYS A 92 -11.78 -3.15 -6.28
CA LYS A 92 -12.10 -2.88 -7.70
C LYS A 92 -13.60 -3.04 -8.03
N HIS A 93 -14.41 -3.61 -7.14
CA HIS A 93 -15.86 -3.65 -7.32
C HIS A 93 -16.52 -2.27 -7.12
N PHE A 94 -15.83 -1.31 -6.50
CA PHE A 94 -16.35 0.02 -6.23
C PHE A 94 -15.90 1.01 -7.31
N ASP A 95 -16.86 1.65 -7.97
CA ASP A 95 -16.60 2.60 -9.05
C ASP A 95 -15.75 3.80 -8.59
N ASP A 96 -15.97 4.29 -7.37
CA ASP A 96 -15.20 5.39 -6.78
C ASP A 96 -13.71 5.04 -6.61
N PHE A 97 -13.42 3.78 -6.24
CA PHE A 97 -12.05 3.28 -6.12
C PHE A 97 -11.38 3.16 -7.50
N ASN A 98 -12.13 2.70 -8.50
CA ASN A 98 -11.66 2.63 -9.88
C ASN A 98 -11.39 4.02 -10.47
N ALA A 99 -12.23 5.02 -10.16
CA ALA A 99 -12.01 6.39 -10.59
C ALA A 99 -10.73 6.98 -9.96
N PHE A 100 -10.51 6.73 -8.67
CA PHE A 100 -9.30 7.16 -7.96
C PHE A 100 -8.01 6.56 -8.56
N THR A 101 -8.02 5.26 -8.87
CA THR A 101 -6.86 4.58 -9.45
C THR A 101 -6.59 5.05 -10.89
N LYS A 102 -7.64 5.30 -11.70
CA LYS A 102 -7.51 5.83 -13.06
C LYS A 102 -6.96 7.26 -13.10
N GLN A 103 -7.40 8.16 -12.21
CA GLN A 103 -6.86 9.52 -12.13
C GLN A 103 -5.36 9.55 -11.84
N LYS A 104 -4.85 8.57 -11.09
CA LYS A 104 -3.43 8.48 -10.76
C LYS A 104 -2.55 7.98 -11.91
N ASN A 105 -3.15 7.24 -12.85
CA ASN A 105 -2.46 6.64 -13.99
C ASN A 105 -2.60 7.44 -15.30
N GLY A 106 -3.05 8.71 -15.23
CA GLY A 106 -3.13 9.69 -16.32
C GLY A 106 -3.02 9.12 -17.73
N ASP A 107 -4.17 8.87 -18.38
CA ASP A 107 -4.32 8.46 -19.78
C ASP A 107 -3.12 7.69 -20.38
N SER A 108 -2.84 6.52 -19.81
CA SER A 108 -1.96 5.53 -20.42
C SER A 108 -2.79 4.26 -20.62
N SER A 109 -3.68 4.35 -21.60
CA SER A 109 -4.16 3.16 -22.29
C SER A 109 -2.94 2.37 -22.76
N LYS A 110 -2.78 1.14 -22.25
CA LYS A 110 -1.81 0.12 -22.67
C LYS A 110 -0.43 0.18 -21.99
N VAL A 111 -0.36 -0.27 -20.74
CA VAL A 111 0.81 -1.01 -20.25
C VAL A 111 0.32 -2.31 -19.65
N GLU A 112 0.84 -3.39 -20.21
CA GLU A 112 0.46 -4.77 -19.95
C GLU A 112 0.50 -5.13 -18.46
N GLU A 113 -0.49 -5.92 -18.06
CA GLU A 113 -0.52 -6.68 -16.82
C GLU A 113 0.66 -7.67 -16.79
N THR A 114 1.85 -7.21 -16.47
CA THR A 114 2.94 -8.12 -16.11
C THR A 114 3.78 -7.42 -15.05
N THR A 115 3.86 -8.06 -13.88
CA THR A 115 4.64 -7.70 -12.67
C THR A 115 3.97 -6.87 -11.56
N LEU A 116 2.75 -7.23 -11.13
CA LEU A 116 2.27 -6.86 -9.78
C LEU A 116 1.78 -8.10 -9.03
N SER A 117 2.71 -8.97 -8.68
CA SER A 117 2.42 -10.11 -7.79
C SER A 117 2.20 -9.71 -6.33
N ASN A 118 2.26 -8.41 -5.99
CA ASN A 118 1.97 -7.90 -4.66
C ASN A 118 0.74 -7.00 -4.73
N ASN A 119 -0.44 -7.61 -4.69
CA ASN A 119 -1.72 -6.89 -4.63
C ASN A 119 -1.85 -5.97 -3.42
N ASP A 120 -0.96 -6.05 -2.42
CA ASP A 120 -0.98 -5.19 -1.22
C ASP A 120 0.14 -4.14 -1.19
N ALA A 121 0.97 -4.03 -2.24
CA ALA A 121 2.04 -3.04 -2.28
C ALA A 121 1.48 -1.63 -2.35
N THR A 122 2.00 -0.74 -1.50
CA THR A 122 1.65 0.67 -1.53
C THR A 122 2.22 1.32 -2.80
N PRO A 123 1.61 2.38 -3.34
CA PRO A 123 2.11 3.02 -4.57
C PRO A 123 3.55 3.51 -4.45
N ASP A 124 3.94 3.93 -3.26
CA ASP A 124 5.30 4.37 -2.95
C ASP A 124 6.31 3.20 -2.95
N GLU A 125 5.90 2.02 -2.46
CA GLU A 125 6.69 0.78 -2.59
C GLU A 125 6.79 0.33 -4.05
N VAL A 126 5.70 0.39 -4.83
CA VAL A 126 5.70 0.05 -6.26
C VAL A 126 6.64 0.96 -7.04
N LEU A 127 6.57 2.28 -6.82
CA LEU A 127 7.44 3.25 -7.48
C LEU A 127 8.92 2.97 -7.18
N ARG A 128 9.25 2.67 -5.91
CA ARG A 128 10.63 2.39 -5.53
C ARG A 128 11.12 1.03 -5.99
N ALA A 129 10.27 0.01 -6.02
CA ALA A 129 10.61 -1.28 -6.59
C ALA A 129 10.98 -1.14 -8.07
N ALA A 130 10.19 -0.37 -8.84
CA ALA A 130 10.50 -0.05 -10.23
C ALA A 130 11.82 0.72 -10.37
N TYR A 131 12.04 1.76 -9.56
CA TYR A 131 13.29 2.52 -9.56
C TYR A 131 14.52 1.65 -9.23
N LYS A 132 14.40 0.79 -8.21
CA LYS A 132 15.46 -0.15 -7.83
C LYS A 132 15.77 -1.12 -8.96
N GLN A 133 14.75 -1.70 -9.59
CA GLN A 133 14.92 -2.62 -10.72
C GLN A 133 15.63 -1.96 -11.91
N ILE A 134 15.29 -0.71 -12.24
CA ILE A 134 15.98 0.06 -13.28
C ILE A 134 17.47 0.24 -12.93
N ASN A 135 17.77 0.63 -11.69
CA ASN A 135 19.15 0.81 -11.24
C ASN A 135 19.94 -0.50 -11.17
N ASP A 136 19.34 -1.58 -10.71
CA ASP A 136 19.98 -2.91 -10.63
C ASP A 136 20.30 -3.43 -12.04
N THR A 137 19.39 -3.19 -13.00
CA THR A 137 19.61 -3.50 -14.42
C THR A 137 20.75 -2.66 -14.98
N LEU A 138 20.73 -1.35 -14.76
CA LEU A 138 21.79 -0.44 -15.19
C LEU A 138 23.15 -0.80 -14.58
N ALA A 139 23.20 -1.12 -13.29
CA ALA A 139 24.42 -1.54 -12.60
C ALA A 139 24.97 -2.85 -13.19
N SER A 140 24.09 -3.80 -13.50
CA SER A 140 24.45 -5.06 -14.15
C SER A 140 25.02 -4.82 -15.57
N GLU A 141 24.42 -3.91 -16.34
CA GLU A 141 24.92 -3.51 -17.66
C GLU A 141 26.29 -2.82 -17.59
N ILE A 142 26.47 -1.89 -16.65
CA ILE A 142 27.76 -1.21 -16.43
C ILE A 142 28.83 -2.22 -16.03
N LEU A 143 28.54 -3.13 -15.09
CA LEU A 143 29.48 -4.18 -14.69
C LEU A 143 29.85 -5.09 -15.85
N ALA A 144 28.87 -5.49 -16.66
CA ALA A 144 29.12 -6.28 -17.87
C ALA A 144 30.00 -5.53 -18.88
N ARG A 145 29.80 -4.22 -19.04
CA ARG A 145 30.60 -3.37 -19.92
C ARG A 145 32.02 -3.21 -19.39
N THR A 146 32.21 -2.89 -18.11
CA THR A 146 33.53 -2.75 -17.47
C THR A 146 34.33 -4.06 -17.56
N ARG A 147 33.68 -5.21 -17.38
CA ARG A 147 34.33 -6.53 -17.56
C ARG A 147 34.76 -6.82 -19.01
N LYS A 148 34.08 -6.22 -20.00
CA LYS A 148 34.43 -6.36 -21.43
C LYS A 148 35.55 -5.40 -21.85
N VAL A 149 35.77 -4.31 -21.13
CA VAL A 149 36.93 -3.44 -21.36
C VAL A 149 38.14 -4.13 -20.73
N SER A 150 39.04 -4.68 -21.57
CA SER A 150 40.33 -5.24 -21.13
C SER A 150 41.12 -4.16 -20.38
N PRO A 151 41.86 -4.51 -19.29
CA PRO A 151 42.79 -3.57 -18.69
C PRO A 151 43.79 -3.13 -19.77
N ALA A 152 43.80 -1.84 -20.09
CA ALA A 152 44.95 -1.25 -20.76
C ALA A 152 46.03 -1.10 -19.67
N PHE A 153 47.00 -2.01 -19.67
CA PHE A 153 48.28 -1.81 -18.99
C PHE A 153 49.08 -0.73 -19.73
#